data_AF-A0A7V0Y5C4-F1
#
_entry.id   AF-A0A7V0Y5C4-F1
#
_cell.length_a   1.000
_cell.length_b   1.000
_cell.length_c   1.000
_cell.angle_alpha   90.00
_cell.angle_beta   90.00
_cell.angle_gamma   90.00
#
_symmetry.space_group_name_H-M   'P 1'
#
loop_
_entity.id
_entity.type
_entity.pdbx_description
1 polymer ?
#
loop_
_entity_poly.entity_id
_entity_poly.type
_entity_poly.pdbx_seq_one_letter_code
_entity_poly.pdbx_strand_id
1 'polypeptide(L)'
;MHSLAIRLFSAAALLQEAGPRTTTVPNPMGAHTWFIILAVGAFLLWCISYALQLQKEAVARKKGREDLLRQKDELVDRLVDLEGRRETNQIRDAEYRRERKELRRRLANVLEKLAKRR
;
A
#
# COMPACT_ATOMS: atom_id res chain seq x y z
N MET A 1 35.70 -3.94 56.99
CA MET A 1 36.45 -4.32 55.77
C MET A 1 36.20 -5.79 55.35
N HIS A 2 34.94 -6.26 55.32
CA HIS A 2 34.61 -7.67 54.97
C HIS A 2 33.69 -7.79 53.73
N SER A 3 33.29 -6.66 53.12
CA SER A 3 32.30 -6.65 52.02
C SER A 3 32.93 -6.70 50.60
N LEU A 4 34.22 -6.35 50.47
CA LEU A 4 34.93 -6.40 49.18
C LEU A 4 35.46 -7.79 48.83
N ALA A 5 35.81 -8.61 49.82
CA ALA A 5 36.32 -9.97 49.60
C ALA A 5 35.23 -10.92 49.07
N ILE A 6 33.98 -10.76 49.50
CA ILE A 6 32.85 -11.61 49.08
C ILE A 6 32.47 -11.31 47.61
N ARG A 7 32.60 -10.06 47.15
CA ARG A 7 32.33 -9.71 45.74
C ARG A 7 33.42 -10.17 44.79
N LEU A 8 34.68 -10.22 45.22
CA LEU A 8 35.78 -10.76 44.43
C LEU A 8 35.75 -12.30 44.35
N PHE A 9 35.27 -12.98 45.40
CA PHE A 9 35.12 -14.44 45.40
C PHE A 9 33.97 -14.92 44.50
N SER A 10 32.83 -14.20 44.44
CA SER A 10 31.75 -14.52 43.50
C SER A 10 32.12 -14.33 42.02
N ALA A 11 33.02 -13.39 41.71
CA ALA A 11 33.51 -13.19 40.35
C ALA A 11 34.49 -14.30 39.91
N ALA A 12 35.30 -14.82 40.84
CA ALA A 12 36.22 -15.93 40.58
C ALA A 12 35.47 -17.27 40.40
N ALA A 13 34.41 -17.51 41.18
CA ALA A 13 33.57 -18.70 41.04
C ALA A 13 32.81 -18.76 39.70
N LEU A 14 32.45 -17.60 39.12
CA LEU A 14 31.82 -17.52 37.79
C LEU A 14 32.81 -17.66 36.62
N LEU A 15 34.11 -17.51 36.85
CA LEU A 15 35.13 -17.67 35.80
C LEU A 15 35.69 -19.10 35.70
N GLN A 16 35.51 -19.92 36.74
CA GLN A 16 36.17 -21.22 36.87
C GLN A 16 35.31 -22.42 36.40
N GLU A 17 34.05 -22.21 36.01
CA GLU A 17 33.29 -23.18 35.20
C GLU A 17 33.70 -23.18 33.71
N ALA A 18 34.77 -22.48 33.34
CA ALA A 18 35.46 -22.68 32.07
C ALA A 18 36.46 -23.85 32.17
N GLY A 19 35.95 -25.03 32.53
CA GLY A 19 36.59 -26.32 32.24
C GLY A 19 36.83 -26.47 30.74
N PRO A 20 37.69 -27.43 30.31
CA PRO A 20 38.36 -27.42 29.01
C PRO A 20 37.35 -27.06 27.93
N ARG A 21 37.63 -26.01 27.15
CA ARG A 21 36.78 -25.62 26.01
C ARG A 21 36.73 -26.79 25.04
N THR A 22 35.87 -27.75 25.32
CA THR A 22 35.27 -28.62 24.34
C THR A 22 34.56 -27.62 23.46
N THR A 23 35.17 -27.31 22.33
CA THR A 23 34.47 -26.72 21.21
C THR A 23 33.22 -27.57 21.04
N THR A 24 32.10 -27.08 21.57
CA THR A 24 30.79 -27.62 21.26
C THR A 24 30.67 -27.37 19.77
N VAL A 25 31.01 -28.40 19.01
CA VAL A 25 30.78 -28.43 17.56
C VAL A 25 29.34 -27.97 17.43
N PRO A 26 29.07 -26.82 16.79
CA PRO A 26 27.70 -26.34 16.67
C PRO A 26 26.93 -27.49 16.06
N ASN A 27 25.98 -28.06 16.81
CA ASN A 27 25.25 -29.23 16.34
C ASN A 27 24.68 -28.83 14.97
N PRO A 28 25.13 -29.47 13.87
CA PRO A 28 24.77 -29.03 12.51
C PRO A 28 23.25 -29.02 12.34
N MET A 29 22.56 -29.86 13.13
CA MET A 29 21.11 -29.92 13.24
C MET A 29 20.47 -28.62 13.79
N GLY A 30 21.13 -27.94 14.73
CA GLY A 30 20.68 -26.67 15.31
C GLY A 30 20.86 -25.50 14.33
N ALA A 31 22.03 -25.36 13.72
CA ALA A 31 22.29 -24.32 12.72
C ALA A 31 21.33 -24.43 11.52
N HIS A 32 21.03 -25.65 11.08
CA HIS A 32 20.06 -25.91 10.02
C HIS A 32 18.64 -25.49 10.42
N THR A 33 18.22 -25.78 11.66
CA THR A 33 16.90 -25.38 12.18
C THR A 33 16.74 -23.86 12.21
N TRP A 34 17.75 -23.12 12.66
CA TRP A 34 17.74 -21.65 12.65
C TRP A 34 17.66 -21.09 11.22
N PHE A 35 18.37 -21.71 10.26
CA PHE A 35 18.29 -21.31 8.86
C PHE A 35 16.88 -21.50 8.29
N ILE A 36 16.21 -22.61 8.58
CA ILE A 36 14.83 -22.88 8.14
C ILE A 36 13.89 -21.83 8.72
N ILE A 37 13.98 -21.51 10.01
CA ILE A 37 13.13 -20.51 10.65
C ILE A 37 13.29 -19.15 9.98
N LEU A 38 14.53 -18.72 9.71
CA LEU A 38 14.81 -17.46 9.03
C LEU A 38 14.32 -17.46 7.59
N ALA A 39 14.52 -18.55 6.85
CA ALA A 39 14.06 -18.70 5.47
C ALA A 39 12.53 -18.64 5.37
N VAL A 40 11.83 -19.35 6.26
CA VAL A 40 10.37 -19.35 6.33
C VAL A 40 9.84 -17.97 6.76
N GLY A 41 10.50 -17.32 7.73
CA GLY A 41 10.14 -15.97 8.16
C GLY A 41 10.29 -14.93 7.04
N ALA A 42 11.40 -14.96 6.31
CA ALA A 42 11.64 -14.10 5.15
C ALA A 42 10.63 -14.38 4.02
N PHE A 43 10.32 -15.66 3.77
CA PHE A 43 9.32 -16.06 2.78
C PHE A 43 7.91 -15.56 3.14
N LEU A 44 7.50 -15.72 4.41
CA LEU A 44 6.21 -15.20 4.89
C LEU A 44 6.13 -13.68 4.78
N LEU A 45 7.20 -12.97 5.14
CA LEU A 45 7.27 -11.52 5.00
C LEU A 45 7.18 -11.09 3.54
N TRP A 46 7.83 -11.83 2.64
CA TRP A 46 7.72 -11.63 1.19
C TRP A 46 6.28 -11.84 0.70
N CYS A 47 5.61 -12.92 1.14
CA CYS A 47 4.22 -13.19 0.80
C CYS A 47 3.28 -12.07 1.27
N ILE A 48 3.48 -11.55 2.50
CA ILE A 48 2.68 -10.44 3.04
C ILE A 48 2.92 -9.16 2.24
N SER A 49 4.19 -8.84 1.93
CA SER A 49 4.55 -7.69 1.10
C SER A 49 3.89 -7.77 -0.28
N TYR A 50 3.94 -8.94 -0.92
CA TYR A 50 3.32 -9.18 -2.21
C TYR A 50 1.79 -9.06 -2.17
N ALA A 51 1.14 -9.63 -1.14
CA ALA A 51 -0.31 -9.51 -0.95
C ALA A 51 -0.74 -8.05 -0.75
N LEU A 52 0.04 -7.26 -0.01
CA LEU A 52 -0.21 -5.83 0.19
C LEU A 52 -0.04 -5.02 -1.11
N GLN A 53 0.95 -5.35 -1.94
CA GLN A 53 1.12 -4.72 -3.25
C GLN A 53 -0.07 -5.03 -4.17
N LEU A 54 -0.54 -6.28 -4.19
CA LEU A 54 -1.71 -6.68 -4.97
C LEU A 54 -2.98 -5.93 -4.53
N GLN A 55 -3.17 -5.76 -3.23
CA GLN A 55 -4.29 -4.97 -2.69
C GLN A 55 -4.17 -3.49 -3.02
N LYS A 56 -2.97 -2.91 -2.94
CA LYS A 56 -2.73 -1.52 -3.35
C LYS A 56 -3.04 -1.30 -4.82
N GLU A 57 -2.66 -2.23 -5.69
CA GLU A 57 -3.01 -2.16 -7.12
C GLU A 57 -4.51 -2.31 -7.36
N ALA A 58 -5.18 -3.23 -6.66
CA ALA A 58 -6.62 -3.39 -6.76
C ALA A 58 -7.37 -2.13 -6.29
N VAL A 59 -6.93 -1.51 -5.20
CA VAL A 59 -7.49 -0.25 -4.68
C VAL A 59 -7.17 0.92 -5.62
N ALA A 60 -5.96 1.00 -6.18
CA ALA A 60 -5.60 2.04 -7.15
C ALA A 60 -6.43 1.95 -8.43
N ARG A 61 -6.70 0.72 -8.92
CA ARG A 61 -7.60 0.49 -10.05
C ARG A 61 -9.04 0.92 -9.74
N LYS A 62 -9.53 0.63 -8.52
CA LYS A 62 -10.86 1.07 -8.04
C LYS A 62 -10.93 2.59 -7.91
N LYS A 63 -9.94 3.22 -7.29
CA LYS A 63 -9.87 4.69 -7.12
C LYS A 63 -9.86 5.41 -8.47
N GLY A 64 -9.04 4.96 -9.43
CA GLY A 64 -9.04 5.54 -10.77
C GLY A 64 -10.36 5.36 -11.54
N ARG A 65 -11.16 4.35 -11.20
CA ARG A 65 -12.52 4.17 -11.75
C ARG A 65 -13.52 5.09 -11.05
N GLU A 66 -13.45 5.25 -9.74
CA GLU A 66 -14.27 6.19 -8.97
C GLU A 66 -14.04 7.64 -9.40
N ASP A 67 -12.79 8.02 -9.65
CA ASP A 67 -12.44 9.36 -10.16
C ASP A 67 -13.07 9.61 -11.55
N LEU A 68 -13.07 8.61 -12.43
CA LEU A 68 -13.73 8.70 -13.74
C LEU A 68 -15.26 8.75 -13.62
N LEU A 69 -15.86 8.06 -12.65
CA LEU A 69 -17.29 8.14 -12.37
C LEU A 69 -17.67 9.54 -11.84
N ARG A 70 -16.88 10.10 -10.93
CA ARG A 70 -17.08 11.48 -10.46
C ARG A 70 -16.98 12.50 -11.59
N GLN A 71 -16.00 12.38 -12.48
CA GLN A 71 -15.90 13.24 -13.67
C GLN A 71 -17.11 13.11 -14.60
N LYS A 72 -17.63 11.89 -14.78
CA LYS A 72 -18.85 11.67 -15.56
C LYS A 72 -20.04 12.40 -14.92
N ASP A 73 -20.24 12.26 -13.60
CA ASP A 73 -21.37 12.90 -12.92
C ASP A 73 -21.23 14.44 -12.94
N GLU A 74 -20.05 14.99 -12.72
CA GLU A 74 -19.79 16.43 -12.82
C GLU A 74 -20.08 16.99 -14.24
N LEU A 75 -19.73 16.24 -15.30
CA LEU A 75 -20.04 16.64 -16.67
C LEU A 75 -21.54 16.58 -16.98
N VAL A 76 -22.28 15.67 -16.35
CA VAL A 76 -23.75 15.60 -16.44
C VAL A 76 -24.37 16.80 -15.72
N ASP A 77 -23.93 17.12 -14.51
CA ASP A 77 -24.42 18.27 -13.75
C ASP A 77 -24.19 19.57 -14.52
N ARG A 78 -23.02 19.75 -15.13
CA ARG A 78 -22.74 20.91 -15.99
C ARG A 78 -23.63 20.99 -17.22
N LEU A 79 -24.04 19.85 -17.79
CA LEU A 79 -25.00 19.83 -18.90
C LEU A 79 -26.40 20.26 -18.44
N VAL A 80 -26.81 19.83 -17.24
CA VAL A 80 -28.08 20.25 -16.62
C VAL A 80 -28.06 21.74 -16.32
N ASP A 81 -26.99 22.25 -15.72
CA ASP A 81 -26.81 23.68 -15.46
C ASP A 81 -26.83 24.50 -16.75
N LEU A 82 -26.19 24.01 -17.81
CA LEU A 82 -26.19 24.66 -19.12
C LEU A 82 -27.60 24.72 -19.73
N GLU A 83 -28.39 23.66 -19.56
CA GLU A 83 -29.80 23.63 -19.99
C GLU A 83 -30.65 24.61 -19.15
N GLY A 84 -30.46 24.67 -17.84
CA GLY A 84 -31.14 25.65 -16.97
C GLY A 84 -30.79 27.11 -17.30
N ARG A 85 -29.52 27.41 -17.61
CA ARG A 85 -29.08 28.75 -18.05
C ARG A 85 -29.69 29.15 -19.40
N ARG A 86 -29.89 28.19 -20.30
CA ARG A 86 -30.59 28.42 -21.57
C ARG A 86 -32.06 28.72 -21.33
N GLU A 87 -32.74 27.95 -20.47
CA GLU A 87 -34.15 28.18 -20.12
C GLU A 87 -34.36 29.55 -19.46
N THR A 88 -33.39 30.00 -18.66
CA THR A 88 -33.38 31.33 -18.03
C THR A 88 -32.95 32.45 -18.98
N ASN A 89 -32.73 32.17 -20.27
CA ASN A 89 -32.20 33.10 -21.28
C ASN A 89 -30.88 33.79 -20.89
N GLN A 90 -30.09 33.19 -19.99
CA GLN A 90 -28.81 33.75 -19.54
C GLN A 90 -27.67 33.54 -20.55
N ILE A 91 -27.83 32.60 -21.49
CA ILE A 91 -26.80 32.26 -22.49
C ILE A 91 -27.37 32.41 -23.90
N ARG A 92 -26.53 32.90 -24.81
CA ARG A 92 -26.86 33.02 -26.24
C ARG A 92 -26.92 31.64 -26.89
N ASP A 93 -27.93 31.40 -27.73
CA ASP A 93 -28.15 30.10 -28.39
C ASP A 93 -26.95 29.55 -29.19
N ALA A 94 -26.10 30.44 -29.73
CA ALA A 94 -24.88 30.07 -30.42
C ALA A 94 -23.79 29.55 -29.47
N GLU A 95 -23.68 30.14 -28.29
CA GLU A 95 -22.73 29.79 -27.24
C GLU A 95 -23.17 28.49 -26.54
N TYR A 96 -24.46 28.36 -26.22
CA TYR A 96 -25.07 27.13 -25.74
C TYR A 96 -24.75 25.93 -26.64
N ARG A 97 -24.90 26.07 -27.97
CA ARG A 97 -24.62 24.98 -28.91
C ARG A 97 -23.14 24.58 -28.93
N ARG A 98 -22.22 25.54 -28.77
CA ARG A 98 -20.78 25.27 -28.70
C ARG A 98 -20.42 24.54 -27.41
N GLU A 99 -20.84 25.08 -26.26
CA GLU A 99 -20.56 24.49 -24.95
C GLU A 99 -21.19 23.10 -24.78
N ARG A 100 -22.44 22.92 -25.23
CA ARG A 100 -23.11 21.62 -25.21
C ARG A 100 -22.35 20.57 -26.04
N LYS A 101 -21.85 20.96 -27.22
CA LYS A 101 -21.07 20.06 -28.08
C LYS A 101 -19.74 19.69 -27.44
N GLU A 102 -19.09 20.64 -26.79
CA GLU A 102 -17.86 20.41 -26.06
C GLU A 102 -18.05 19.51 -24.84
N LEU A 103 -19.04 19.78 -24.00
CA LEU A 103 -19.38 18.97 -22.83
C LEU A 103 -19.76 17.54 -23.25
N ARG A 104 -20.53 17.36 -24.33
CA ARG A 104 -20.82 16.03 -24.89
C ARG A 104 -19.57 15.30 -25.37
N ARG A 105 -18.62 15.98 -26.03
CA ARG A 105 -17.34 15.38 -26.43
C ARG A 105 -16.52 14.95 -25.23
N ARG A 106 -16.43 15.80 -24.20
CA ARG A 106 -15.72 15.49 -22.95
C ARG A 106 -16.36 14.27 -22.25
N LEU A 107 -17.68 14.22 -22.20
CA LEU A 107 -18.42 13.10 -21.61
C LEU A 107 -18.21 11.80 -22.40
N ALA A 108 -18.24 11.85 -23.74
CA ALA A 108 -17.93 10.71 -24.59
C ALA A 108 -16.51 10.17 -24.34
N ASN A 109 -15.51 11.05 -24.21
CA ASN A 109 -14.13 10.66 -23.90
C ASN A 109 -14.00 9.99 -22.51
N VAL A 110 -14.74 10.47 -21.50
CA VAL A 110 -14.76 9.86 -20.16
C VAL A 110 -15.43 8.49 -20.19
N LEU A 111 -16.55 8.37 -20.92
CA LEU A 111 -17.25 7.08 -21.11
C LEU A 111 -16.39 6.07 -21.86
N GLU A 112 -15.66 6.49 -22.90
CA GLU A 112 -14.73 5.63 -23.63
C GLU A 112 -13.60 5.13 -22.71
N LYS A 113 -13.04 6.00 -21.87
CA LYS A 113 -12.04 5.61 -20.85
C LYS A 113 -12.60 4.64 -19.83
N LEU A 114 -13.85 4.80 -19.42
CA LEU A 114 -14.55 3.87 -18.53
C LEU A 114 -14.80 2.52 -19.21
N ALA A 115 -15.22 2.52 -20.48
CA ALA A 115 -15.45 1.32 -21.27
C ALA A 115 -14.16 0.52 -21.51
N LYS A 116 -13.06 1.21 -21.82
CA LYS A 116 -11.73 0.60 -22.00
C LYS A 116 -11.12 0.02 -20.71
N ARG A 117 -11.63 0.43 -19.54
CA ARG A 117 -11.23 -0.07 -18.21
C ARG A 117 -12.16 -1.16 -17.65
N ARG A 118 -13.24 -1.51 -18.37
CA ARG A 118 -14.10 -2.65 -18.03
C ARG A 118 -13.43 -3.95 -18.46
#